data_AF-A0A9W7T354-F1
#
_entry.id   AF-A0A9W7T354-F1
#
_cell.length_a   1.000
_cell.length_b   1.000
_cell.length_c   1.000
_cell.angle_alpha   90.00
_cell.angle_beta   90.00
_cell.angle_gamma   90.00
#
_symmetry.space_group_name_H-M   'P 1'
#
loop_
_entity.id
_entity.type
_entity.pdbx_description
1 polymer ?
#
loop_
_entity_poly.entity_id
_entity_poly.type
_entity_poly.pdbx_seq_one_letter_code
_entity_poly.pdbx_strand_id
1 'polypeptide(L)' 'MTPSSTEELELMQAGLGKRNLSMPDDLTHSEVSNLFCDAYPKMKAASGGWLLYKAS' A
#
# COMPACT_ATOMS: atom_id res chain seq x y z
N MET A 1 -12.00 4.89 8.80
CA MET A 1 -11.59 5.83 9.85
C MET A 1 -10.08 5.94 9.78
N THR A 2 -9.52 7.15 9.82
CA THR A 2 -8.06 7.36 9.85
C THR A 2 -7.59 7.16 11.30
N PRO A 3 -6.50 6.42 11.56
CA PRO A 3 -6.00 6.19 12.93
C PRO A 3 -5.64 7.51 13.62
N SER A 4 -5.82 7.57 14.94
CA SER A 4 -5.25 8.63 15.76
C SER A 4 -3.72 8.52 15.81
N SER A 5 -3.02 9.60 16.17
CA SER A 5 -1.55 9.62 16.23
C SER A 5 -0.97 8.56 17.17
N THR A 6 -1.67 8.23 18.25
CA THR A 6 -1.25 7.20 19.21
C THR A 6 -1.40 5.81 18.60
N GLU A 7 -2.54 5.52 17.96
CA GLU A 7 -2.75 4.24 17.27
C GLU A 7 -1.77 4.06 16.11
N GLU A 8 -1.43 5.12 15.39
CA GLU A 8 -0.42 5.08 14.33
C GLU A 8 0.98 4.74 14.87
N LEU A 9 1.35 5.29 16.03
CA LEU A 9 2.63 4.99 16.69
C LEU A 9 2.68 3.52 17.16
N GLU A 10 1.61 3.02 17.75
CA GLU A 10 1.50 1.61 18.19
C GLU A 10 1.57 0.64 17.01
N LEU A 11 0.81 0.93 15.93
CA LEU A 11 0.86 0.16 14.70
C LEU A 11 2.27 0.18 14.09
N MET A 12 2.93 1.34 14.06
CA MET A 12 4.31 1.46 13.58
C MET A 12 5.28 0.60 14.40
N GLN A 13 5.21 0.66 15.74
CA GLN A 13 6.06 -0.15 16.63
C GLN A 13 5.81 -1.65 16.46
N ALA A 14 4.58 -2.06 16.13
CA ALA A 14 4.22 -3.45 15.83
C ALA A 14 4.57 -3.89 14.39
N GLY A 15 5.17 -3.03 13.56
CA GLY A 15 5.47 -3.32 12.15
C GLY A 15 4.24 -3.29 11.23
N LEU A 16 3.12 -2.76 11.72
CA LEU A 16 1.83 -2.58 11.04
C LEU A 16 1.55 -1.11 10.67
N GLY A 17 2.55 -0.24 10.80
CA GLY A 17 2.46 1.18 10.45
C GLY A 17 2.28 1.40 8.95
N LYS A 18 2.01 2.66 8.57
CA LYS A 18 1.89 3.05 7.17
C LYS A 18 3.18 2.73 6.41
N ARG A 19 3.04 2.06 5.26
CA ARG A 19 4.14 1.83 4.32
C ARG A 19 4.09 2.88 3.22
N ASN A 20 5.20 3.56 3.00
CA ASN A 20 5.38 4.44 1.85
C ASN A 20 6.07 3.67 0.72
N LEU A 21 5.56 3.80 -0.50
CA LEU A 21 6.19 3.27 -1.71
C LEU A 21 6.64 4.44 -2.57
N SER A 22 7.87 4.37 -3.07
CA SER A 22 8.37 5.31 -4.07
C SER A 22 7.91 4.85 -5.45
N MET A 23 7.24 5.72 -6.18
CA MET A 23 6.72 5.42 -7.52
C MET A 23 7.31 6.44 -8.50
N PRO A 24 8.26 6.02 -9.36
CA PRO A 24 8.74 6.85 -10.47
C PRO A 24 7.63 7.24 -11.45
N ASP A 25 7.79 8.39 -12.11
CA ASP A 25 6.79 8.95 -13.03
C ASP A 25 6.65 8.15 -14.34
N ASP A 26 7.65 7.32 -14.68
CA ASP A 26 7.78 6.61 -15.95
C ASP A 26 7.41 5.12 -15.89
N LEU A 27 6.72 4.68 -14.83
CA LEU A 27 6.31 3.28 -14.68
C LEU A 27 5.14 2.89 -15.60
N THR A 28 5.27 1.71 -16.20
CA THR A 28 4.17 1.05 -16.92
C THR A 28 3.14 0.46 -15.96
N HIS A 29 1.93 0.18 -16.46
CA HIS A 29 0.88 -0.49 -15.68
C HIS A 29 1.34 -1.81 -15.04
N SER A 30 2.15 -2.61 -15.75
CA SER A 30 2.68 -3.88 -15.23
C SER A 30 3.68 -3.66 -14.10
N GLU A 31 4.54 -2.65 -14.19
CA GLU A 31 5.51 -2.34 -13.15
C GLU A 31 4.84 -1.77 -11.90
N VAL A 32 3.82 -0.92 -12.07
CA VAL A 32 2.98 -0.45 -10.96
C VAL A 32 2.30 -1.63 -10.24
N SER A 33 1.74 -2.57 -11.01
CA SER A 33 1.10 -3.77 -10.45
C SER A 33 2.11 -4.63 -9.67
N ASN A 34 3.30 -4.85 -10.23
CA ASN A 34 4.37 -5.61 -9.59
C ASN A 34 4.84 -4.93 -8.30
N LEU A 35 5.05 -3.61 -8.32
CA LEU A 35 5.44 -2.82 -7.15
C LEU A 35 4.44 -3.01 -5.99
N PHE A 36 3.14 -2.94 -6.26
CA PHE A 36 2.12 -3.16 -5.24
C PHE A 36 2.08 -4.61 -4.77
N CYS A 37 2.22 -5.59 -5.67
CA CYS A 37 2.22 -7.00 -5.32
C CYS A 37 3.41 -7.40 -4.46
N ASP A 38 4.58 -6.79 -4.67
CA ASP A 38 5.77 -7.06 -3.88
C ASP A 38 5.72 -6.37 -2.52
N ALA A 39 5.18 -5.15 -2.46
CA ALA A 39 4.92 -4.46 -1.20
C ALA A 39 3.80 -5.12 -0.36
N TYR A 40 2.78 -5.66 -1.04
CA TYR A 40 1.59 -6.23 -0.44
C TYR A 40 1.29 -7.61 -1.06
N PRO A 41 1.95 -8.69 -0.61
CA PRO A 41 1.79 -10.02 -1.20
C PRO A 41 0.34 -10.54 -1.26
N LYS A 42 -0.53 -10.06 -0.37
CA LYS A 42 -1.97 -10.38 -0.36
C LYS A 42 -2.67 -9.93 -1.65
N MET A 43 -2.16 -8.92 -2.34
CA MET A 43 -2.70 -8.43 -3.60
C MET A 43 -2.58 -9.50 -4.70
N LYS A 44 -1.48 -10.27 -4.74
CA LYS A 44 -1.26 -11.36 -5.73
C LYS A 44 -2.40 -12.37 -5.80
N ALA A 45 -3.09 -12.59 -4.68
CA ALA A 45 -4.19 -13.56 -4.57
C ALA A 45 -5.58 -12.97 -4.90
N ALA A 46 -5.70 -11.66 -5.13
CA ALA A 46 -6.99 -11.07 -5.41
C ALA A 46 -7.40 -11.31 -6.87
N SER A 47 -8.59 -11.86 -7.07
CA SER A 47 -9.20 -12.04 -8.39
C SER A 47 -10.00 -10.80 -8.80
N GLY A 48 -9.88 -10.37 -10.05
CA GLY A 48 -10.69 -9.26 -10.61
C GLY A 48 -10.06 -7.87 -10.49
N GLY A 49 -8.82 -7.77 -9.99
CA GLY A 49 -8.09 -6.50 -9.81
C GLY A 49 -8.33 -5.83 -8.46
N TRP A 50 -7.78 -4.63 -8.28
CA TRP A 50 -7.90 -3.85 -7.04
C TRP A 50 -8.39 -2.44 -7.35
N LEU A 51 -9.08 -1.82 -6.39
CA LEU A 51 -9.47 -0.42 -6.44
C LEU A 51 -8.61 0.36 -5.44
N LEU A 52 -7.93 1.40 -5.93
CA LEU A 52 -7.15 2.31 -5.09
C LEU A 52 -7.98 3.57 -4.81
N TYR A 53 -8.14 3.90 -3.53
CA TYR A 53 -8.76 5.16 -3.12
C TYR A 53 -7.66 6.21 -2.93
N LYS A 54 -7.73 7.30 -3.70
CA LYS A 54 -6.88 8.47 -3.48
C LYS A 54 -7.47 9.28 -2.33
N ALA A 55 -6.78 9.30 -1.19
CA ALA A 55 -7.15 10.17 -0.08
C ALA A 55 -6.90 11.65 -0.47
N SER A 56 -7.90 12.48 -0.22
CA SER A 56 -7.90 13.94 -0.44
C SER A 56 -7.12 14.68 0.62
#